data_AF-A0A6A6YT83-F1
#
_entry.id   AF-A0A6A6YT83-F1
#
_cell.length_a   1.000
_cell.length_b   1.000
_cell.length_c   1.000
_cell.angle_alpha   90.00
_cell.angle_beta   90.00
_cell.angle_gamma   90.00
#
_symmetry.space_group_name_H-M   'P 1'
#
loop_
_entity.id
_entity.type
_entity.pdbx_description
1 polymer ?
#
loop_
_entity_poly.entity_id
_entity_poly.type
_entity_poly.pdbx_seq_one_letter_code
_entity_poly.pdbx_strand_id
1 'polypeptide(L)' 'TGKVVVYSSIVGKVKRIAQVLDYSAYYYNIVGKISILSEFINGKQQVIIVISALGIEVDIPDI' A
#
# COMPACT_ATOMS: atom_id res chain seq x y z
N THR A 1 4.13 17.31 -3.93
CA THR A 1 3.10 16.54 -3.22
C THR A 1 3.76 15.29 -2.70
N GLY A 2 3.60 14.96 -1.41
CA GLY A 2 4.30 13.83 -0.79
C GLY A 2 3.61 12.49 -1.05
N LYS A 3 4.37 11.39 -1.03
CA LYS A 3 3.85 10.02 -1.00
C LYS A 3 3.78 9.55 0.45
N VAL A 4 2.81 8.69 0.77
CA VAL A 4 2.63 8.17 2.12
C VAL A 4 2.51 6.65 2.06
N VAL A 5 3.33 5.97 2.87
CA VAL A 5 3.23 4.52 3.07
C VAL A 5 2.77 4.26 4.51
N VAL A 6 1.65 3.55 4.64
CA VAL A 6 1.11 3.15 5.94
C VAL A 6 1.40 1.68 6.15
N TYR A 7 2.23 1.37 7.14
CA TYR A 7 2.61 -0.01 7.45
C TYR A 7 1.87 -0.54 8.69
N SER A 8 1.43 -1.80 8.63
CA SER A 8 1.05 -2.54 9.83
C SER A 8 1.23 -4.05 9.66
N SER A 9 1.90 -4.70 10.62
CA SER A 9 2.04 -6.16 10.65
C SER A 9 0.73 -6.93 10.91
N ILE A 10 -0.38 -6.22 11.16
CA ILE A 10 -1.68 -6.81 11.49
C ILE A 10 -2.65 -6.61 10.32
N VAL A 11 -3.03 -7.72 9.67
CA VAL A 11 -3.99 -7.73 8.53
C VAL A 11 -5.27 -6.95 8.85
N GLY A 12 -5.84 -7.19 10.04
CA GLY A 12 -7.06 -6.53 10.49
C GLY A 12 -6.94 -5.00 10.58
N LYS A 13 -5.75 -4.49 10.96
CA LYS A 13 -5.50 -3.04 11.00
C LYS A 13 -5.38 -2.47 9.59
N VAL A 14 -4.64 -3.12 8.69
CA VAL A 14 -4.53 -2.68 7.29
C VAL A 14 -5.91 -2.59 6.62
N LYS A 15 -6.74 -3.63 6.78
CA LYS A 15 -8.10 -3.64 6.22
C LYS A 15 -8.96 -2.51 6.79
N ARG A 16 -8.90 -2.30 8.11
CA ARG A 16 -9.69 -1.24 8.76
C ARG A 16 -9.24 0.15 8.34
N ILE A 17 -7.93 0.39 8.20
CA ILE A 17 -7.39 1.67 7.74
C ILE A 17 -7.83 1.93 6.29
N ALA A 18 -7.74 0.94 5.41
CA ALA A 18 -8.20 1.06 4.03
C ALA A 18 -9.70 1.37 3.93
N GLN A 19 -10.52 0.69 4.74
CA GLN A 19 -11.96 0.95 4.82
C GLN A 19 -12.27 2.36 5.33
N VAL A 20 -11.57 2.83 6.36
CA VAL A 20 -11.82 4.15 6.97
C VAL A 20 -11.38 5.28 6.05
N LEU A 21 -10.28 5.09 5.33
CA LEU A 21 -9.69 6.12 4.47
C LEU A 21 -10.14 6.05 3.01
N ASP A 22 -10.96 5.07 2.65
CA ASP A 22 -11.38 4.77 1.27
C ASP A 22 -10.18 4.65 0.29
N TYR A 23 -9.07 4.09 0.78
CA TYR A 23 -7.86 3.85 -0.02
C TYR A 23 -7.66 2.36 -0.27
N SER A 24 -7.15 2.04 -1.46
CA SER A 24 -6.75 0.68 -1.82
C SER A 24 -5.66 0.17 -0.86
N ALA A 25 -5.95 -0.88 -0.10
CA ALA A 25 -4.94 -1.60 0.68
C ALA A 25 -4.15 -2.57 -0.19
N TYR A 26 -2.84 -2.57 -0.01
CA TYR A 26 -1.93 -3.54 -0.59
C TYR A 26 -1.64 -4.64 0.44
N TYR A 27 -2.11 -5.85 0.19
CA TYR A 27 -1.82 -7.01 1.04
C TYR A 27 -1.48 -8.25 0.21
N TYR A 28 -0.83 -9.21 0.85
CA TYR A 28 -0.19 -10.38 0.23
C TYR A 28 -1.10 -11.17 -0.76
N ASN A 29 -2.42 -11.16 -0.55
CA ASN A 29 -3.41 -11.90 -1.35
C ASN A 29 -4.34 -11.01 -2.21
N ILE A 30 -3.98 -9.76 -2.52
CA ILE A 30 -4.83 -8.93 -3.38
C ILE A 30 -4.58 -9.22 -4.86
N VAL A 31 -5.65 -9.50 -5.60
CA VAL A 31 -5.62 -9.56 -7.08
C VAL A 31 -5.34 -8.14 -7.58
N GLY A 32 -4.38 -7.97 -8.50
CA GLY A 32 -4.01 -6.64 -9.03
C GLY A 32 -2.91 -5.90 -8.26
N LYS A 33 -2.16 -6.60 -7.39
CA LYS A 33 -0.99 -6.10 -6.63
C LYS A 33 -0.03 -5.23 -7.47
N ILE A 34 0.29 -5.64 -8.69
CA ILE A 34 1.19 -4.90 -9.59
C ILE A 34 0.58 -3.58 -10.07
N SER A 35 -0.74 -3.54 -10.31
CA SER A 35 -1.43 -2.34 -10.78
C SER A 35 -1.49 -1.28 -9.69
N ILE A 36 -1.86 -1.65 -8.46
CA ILE A 36 -1.92 -0.74 -7.31
C ILE A 36 -0.55 -0.12 -7.04
N LEU A 37 0.50 -0.94 -7.14
CA LEU A 37 1.86 -0.46 -6.97
C LEU A 37 2.29 0.49 -8.10
N SER A 38 1.98 0.16 -9.35
CA SER A 38 2.26 1.02 -10.49
C SER A 38 1.55 2.36 -10.38
N GLU A 39 0.30 2.37 -9.92
CA GLU A 39 -0.46 3.60 -9.67
C GLU A 39 0.17 4.46 -8.57
N PHE A 40 0.68 3.83 -7.51
CA PHE A 40 1.40 4.52 -6.45
C PHE A 40 2.75 5.12 -6.92
N ILE A 41 3.55 4.33 -7.65
CA ILE A 41 4.84 4.77 -8.19
C ILE A 41 4.65 5.95 -9.15
N ASN A 42 3.68 5.84 -10.06
CA ASN A 42 3.35 6.87 -11.05
C ASN A 42 2.61 8.08 -10.46
N GLY A 43 2.33 8.08 -9.14
CA GLY A 43 1.69 9.20 -8.45
C GLY A 43 0.19 9.35 -8.71
N LYS A 44 -0.45 8.35 -9.35
CA LYS A 44 -1.91 8.29 -9.50
C LYS A 44 -2.59 8.04 -8.14
N GLN A 45 -1.92 7.28 -7.27
CA GLN A 45 -2.31 7.09 -5.88
C GLN A 45 -1.20 7.61 -4.95
N GLN A 46 -1.56 8.44 -3.97
CA GLN A 46 -0.58 9.05 -3.06
C GLN A 46 -0.35 8.25 -1.77
N VAL A 47 -1.27 7.34 -1.43
CA VAL A 47 -1.23 6.56 -0.19
C VAL A 47 -1.31 5.08 -0.51
N ILE A 48 -0.40 4.27 0.03
CA ILE A 48 -0.48 2.80 -0.03
C ILE A 48 -0.37 2.21 1.37
N ILE A 49 -1.22 1.23 1.68
CA ILE A 49 -1.25 0.58 3.00
C ILE A 49 -0.74 -0.84 2.87
N VAL A 50 0.29 -1.22 3.63
CA VAL A 50 1.05 -2.46 3.43
C VAL A 50 1.15 -3.31 4.71
N ILE A 51 1.00 -4.63 4.56
CA ILE A 51 1.11 -5.59 5.68
C ILE A 51 2.55 -5.89 6.10
N SER A 52 3.49 -5.68 5.19
CA SER A 52 4.89 -6.02 5.41
C SER A 52 5.74 -5.14 4.51
N ALA A 53 6.56 -4.23 5.06
CA ALA A 53 7.59 -3.55 4.27
C ALA A 53 8.67 -4.55 3.78
N LEU A 54 8.87 -5.65 4.53
CA LEU A 54 9.88 -6.69 4.26
C LEU A 54 9.40 -7.83 3.34
N GLY A 55 8.08 -8.02 3.21
CA GLY A 55 7.45 -8.98 2.27
C GLY A 55 6.98 -8.32 0.98
N ILE A 56 7.28 -7.03 0.86
CA ILE A 56 7.24 -6.28 -0.37
C ILE A 56 8.66 -6.35 -0.91
N GLU A 57 8.91 -7.27 -1.85
CA GLU A 57 10.09 -7.24 -2.74
C GLU A 57 9.99 -6.04 -3.70
N VAL A 58 9.65 -4.88 -3.18
CA VAL A 58 9.54 -3.65 -3.96
C VAL A 58 10.40 -2.65 -3.22
N ASP A 59 11.54 -2.38 -3.83
CA ASP A 59 12.28 -1.16 -3.61
C ASP A 59 11.29 -0.01 -3.85
N ILE A 60 10.88 0.68 -2.79
CA ILE A 60 10.00 1.85 -2.92
C ILE A 60 10.94 3.07 -2.94
N PRO A 61 11.37 3.55 -4.13
CA PRO A 61 12.29 4.67 -4.21
C PRO A 61 11.59 5.94 -3.74
N ASP A 62 12.28 6.71 -2.89
CA ASP A 62 11.88 8.02 -2.37
C ASP A 62 10.44 8.08 -1.81
N ILE A 63 10.28 7.57 -0.59
CA ILE A 63 9.09 7.76 0.27
C ILE A 63 9.36 8.83 1.33
#